data_AF-A0A923D600-F1
#
_entry.id   AF-A0A923D600-F1
#
_cell.length_a   1.000
_cell.length_b   1.000
_cell.length_c   1.000
_cell.angle_alpha   90.00
_cell.angle_beta   90.00
_cell.angle_gamma   90.00
#
_symmetry.space_group_name_H-M   'P 1'
#
loop_
_entity.id
_entity.type
_entity.pdbx_description
1 polymer ?
#
loop_
_entity_poly.entity_id
_entity_poly.type
_entity_poly.pdbx_seq_one_letter_code
_entity_poly.pdbx_strand_id
1 'polypeptide(L)'
;MDIKTQVIEIAKKAKKAAAALGRVTSEEKNSVLLRMAGAVVEQSDFLIAENAKDIDHAVRTGLPAAMIDRLTLSDQAIQGMAAGIREVAALPDPVGKITSMQRRPNGLLVGRMRIPLGVIGIIYESRPNVTADAAALCLKSGNAVILRGGSEAIHSNLAIACILQDVLKKSTLPEAAIQVIAVTDRAAVHELLQLDEHIDLIIPRGGEELIRAVVNQSR
;
A
#
# COMPACT_ATOMS: atom_id res chain seq x y z
N MET A 1 -19.35 15.09 -0.14
CA MET A 1 -18.13 15.34 -0.95
C MET A 1 -18.19 14.36 -2.10
N ASP A 2 -17.95 14.79 -3.34
CA ASP A 2 -17.97 13.85 -4.48
C ASP A 2 -16.72 12.96 -4.49
N ILE A 3 -16.77 11.85 -5.24
CA ILE A 3 -15.68 10.86 -5.31
C ILE A 3 -14.38 11.53 -5.75
N LYS A 4 -14.45 12.41 -6.75
CA LYS A 4 -13.31 13.13 -7.29
C LYS A 4 -12.58 13.94 -6.24
N THR A 5 -13.31 14.77 -5.49
CA THR A 5 -12.71 15.60 -4.43
C THR A 5 -12.08 14.73 -3.35
N GLN A 6 -12.72 13.61 -2.98
CA GLN A 6 -12.17 12.69 -1.99
C GLN A 6 -10.86 12.05 -2.45
N VAL A 7 -10.79 11.57 -3.70
CA VAL A 7 -9.59 10.95 -4.27
C VAL A 7 -8.44 11.97 -4.38
N ILE A 8 -8.75 13.20 -4.81
CA ILE A 8 -7.75 14.29 -4.89
C ILE A 8 -7.18 14.62 -3.51
N GLU A 9 -8.01 14.73 -2.48
CA GLU A 9 -7.54 15.05 -1.13
C GLU A 9 -6.68 13.92 -0.54
N ILE A 10 -7.03 12.65 -0.82
CA ILE A 10 -6.19 11.49 -0.48
C ILE A 10 -4.83 11.61 -1.19
N ALA A 11 -4.80 11.90 -2.49
CA ALA A 11 -3.56 12.02 -3.25
C ALA A 11 -2.67 13.17 -2.76
N LYS A 12 -3.25 14.34 -2.45
CA LYS A 12 -2.51 15.47 -1.85
C LYS A 12 -1.88 15.12 -0.51
N LYS A 13 -2.61 14.42 0.35
CA LYS A 13 -2.08 13.95 1.65
C LYS A 13 -0.94 12.95 1.45
N ALA A 14 -1.09 12.02 0.49
CA ALA A 14 -0.05 11.05 0.15
C ALA A 14 1.22 11.74 -0.36
N LYS A 15 1.09 12.75 -1.24
CA LYS A 15 2.23 13.52 -1.77
C LYS A 15 3.01 14.23 -0.66
N LYS A 16 2.29 14.84 0.29
CA LYS A 16 2.93 15.47 1.47
C LYS A 16 3.65 14.42 2.34
N ALA A 17 3.04 13.26 2.55
CA ALA A 17 3.65 12.17 3.31
C ALA A 17 4.90 11.62 2.60
N ALA A 18 4.86 11.40 1.29
CA ALA A 18 5.98 10.90 0.50
C ALA A 18 7.22 11.81 0.62
N ALA A 19 7.03 13.12 0.56
CA ALA A 19 8.12 14.09 0.73
C ALA A 19 8.80 13.99 2.12
N ALA A 20 8.05 13.67 3.16
CA ALA A 20 8.60 13.44 4.49
C ALA A 20 9.27 12.06 4.60
N LEU A 21 8.67 11.00 4.03
CA LEU A 21 9.21 9.63 4.05
C LEU A 21 10.59 9.52 3.39
N GLY A 22 10.89 10.30 2.36
CA GLY A 22 12.20 10.32 1.71
C GLY A 22 13.36 10.74 2.63
N ARG A 23 13.08 11.28 3.82
CA ARG A 23 14.07 11.70 4.82
C ARG A 23 14.12 10.79 6.06
N VAL A 24 13.22 9.81 6.14
CA VAL A 24 13.10 8.91 7.29
C VAL A 24 14.22 7.87 7.25
N THR A 25 14.80 7.59 8.41
CA THR A 25 15.91 6.64 8.51
C THR A 25 15.44 5.20 8.31
N SER A 26 16.38 4.31 7.95
CA SER A 26 16.11 2.87 7.83
C SER A 26 15.60 2.28 9.15
N GLU A 27 16.14 2.73 10.28
CA GLU A 27 15.76 2.25 11.61
C GLU A 27 14.32 2.62 11.97
N GLU A 28 13.91 3.87 11.72
CA GLU A 28 12.53 4.31 11.97
C GLU A 28 11.53 3.55 11.09
N LYS A 29 11.83 3.38 9.80
CA LYS A 29 11.00 2.58 8.88
C LYS A 29 10.86 1.14 9.39
N ASN A 30 11.96 0.52 9.78
CA ASN A 30 11.95 -0.86 10.28
C ASN A 30 11.19 -1.00 11.60
N SER A 31 11.38 -0.06 12.53
CA SER A 31 10.66 -0.03 13.81
C SER A 31 9.15 0.08 13.61
N VAL A 32 8.69 0.90 12.67
CA VAL A 32 7.26 0.99 12.32
C VAL A 32 6.76 -0.30 11.69
N LEU A 33 7.49 -0.89 10.74
CA LEU A 33 7.10 -2.16 10.11
C LEU A 33 6.99 -3.31 11.13
N LEU A 34 7.92 -3.43 12.06
CA LEU A 34 7.87 -4.46 13.10
C LEU A 34 6.66 -4.26 14.04
N ARG A 35 6.32 -3.01 14.37
CA ARG A 35 5.11 -2.68 15.14
C ARG A 35 3.84 -3.00 14.35
N MET A 36 3.82 -2.72 13.04
CA MET A 36 2.71 -3.11 12.16
C MET A 36 2.49 -4.62 12.14
N ALA A 37 3.57 -5.40 12.04
CA ALA A 37 3.48 -6.86 12.08
C ALA A 37 2.92 -7.37 13.42
N GLY A 38 3.32 -6.77 14.55
CA GLY A 38 2.75 -7.07 15.86
C GLY A 38 1.26 -6.74 15.93
N ALA A 39 0.89 -5.52 15.54
CA ALA A 39 -0.49 -5.03 15.59
C ALA A 39 -1.45 -5.85 14.72
N VAL A 40 -1.01 -6.32 13.54
CA VAL A 40 -1.81 -7.21 12.67
C VAL A 40 -2.14 -8.52 13.38
N VAL A 41 -1.20 -9.10 14.13
CA VAL A 41 -1.45 -10.33 14.90
C VAL A 41 -2.31 -10.05 16.13
N GLU A 42 -2.04 -8.98 16.88
CA GLU A 42 -2.83 -8.60 18.06
C GLU A 42 -4.30 -8.33 17.73
N GLN A 43 -4.59 -7.87 16.51
CA GLN A 43 -5.94 -7.55 16.03
C GLN A 43 -6.55 -8.67 15.16
N SER A 44 -6.10 -9.92 15.31
CA SER A 44 -6.57 -11.05 14.49
C SER A 44 -8.09 -11.23 14.58
N ASP A 45 -8.67 -11.18 15.78
CA ASP A 45 -10.12 -11.34 15.99
C ASP A 45 -10.91 -10.27 15.25
N PHE A 46 -10.42 -9.02 15.26
CA PHE A 46 -11.02 -7.91 14.54
C PHE A 46 -10.95 -8.12 13.02
N LEU A 47 -9.79 -8.55 12.50
CA LEU A 47 -9.61 -8.85 11.08
C LEU A 47 -10.52 -9.97 10.60
N ILE A 48 -10.64 -11.05 11.37
CA ILE A 48 -11.52 -12.19 11.06
C ILE A 48 -12.98 -11.74 11.06
N ALA A 49 -13.39 -10.93 12.03
CA ALA A 49 -14.76 -10.42 12.12
C ALA A 49 -15.12 -9.50 10.93
N GLU A 50 -14.21 -8.63 10.49
CA GLU A 50 -14.44 -7.80 9.30
C GLU A 50 -14.41 -8.63 8.01
N ASN A 51 -13.54 -9.62 7.93
CA ASN A 51 -13.46 -10.52 6.77
C ASN A 51 -14.70 -11.40 6.61
N ALA A 52 -15.33 -11.82 7.71
CA ALA A 52 -16.58 -12.57 7.66
C ALA A 52 -17.69 -11.80 6.91
N LYS A 53 -17.75 -10.47 7.04
CA LYS A 53 -18.72 -9.64 6.30
C LYS A 53 -18.48 -9.67 4.79
N ASP A 54 -17.21 -9.63 4.39
CA ASP A 54 -16.80 -9.75 2.99
C ASP A 54 -17.14 -11.13 2.43
N ILE A 55 -16.85 -12.21 3.18
CA ILE A 55 -17.17 -13.59 2.79
C ILE A 55 -18.69 -13.77 2.64
N ASP A 56 -19.48 -13.33 3.62
CA ASP A 56 -20.94 -13.43 3.58
C ASP A 56 -21.54 -12.68 2.38
N HIS A 57 -20.96 -11.52 2.04
CA HIS A 57 -21.33 -10.80 0.83
C HIS A 57 -20.93 -11.57 -0.44
N ALA A 58 -19.70 -12.08 -0.51
CA ALA A 58 -19.18 -12.83 -1.65
C ALA A 58 -19.98 -14.12 -1.93
N VAL A 59 -20.38 -14.85 -0.88
CA VAL A 59 -21.24 -16.04 -1.02
C VAL A 59 -22.60 -15.64 -1.57
N ARG A 60 -23.22 -14.57 -1.05
CA ARG A 60 -24.54 -14.10 -1.50
C ARG A 60 -24.54 -13.60 -2.95
N THR A 61 -23.44 -13.01 -3.41
CA THR A 61 -23.29 -12.53 -4.79
C THR A 61 -22.81 -13.62 -5.76
N GLY A 62 -22.60 -14.85 -5.29
CA GLY A 62 -22.22 -15.99 -6.12
C GLY A 62 -20.76 -15.97 -6.59
N LEU A 63 -19.86 -15.38 -5.80
CA LEU A 63 -18.44 -15.35 -6.12
C LEU A 63 -17.87 -16.79 -6.17
N PRO A 64 -17.02 -17.14 -7.15
CA PRO A 64 -16.47 -18.49 -7.26
C PRO A 64 -15.70 -18.91 -6.01
N ALA A 65 -15.76 -20.20 -5.64
CA ALA A 65 -15.10 -20.73 -4.44
C ALA A 65 -13.59 -20.40 -4.37
N ALA A 66 -12.88 -20.45 -5.51
CA ALA A 66 -11.47 -20.09 -5.57
C ALA A 66 -11.18 -18.60 -5.30
N MET A 67 -12.15 -17.71 -5.51
CA MET A 67 -12.03 -16.30 -5.13
C MET A 67 -12.37 -16.09 -3.65
N ILE A 68 -13.35 -16.83 -3.11
CA ILE A 68 -13.66 -16.82 -1.68
C ILE A 68 -12.46 -17.31 -0.85
N ASP A 69 -11.78 -18.36 -1.31
CA ASP A 69 -10.55 -18.87 -0.68
C ASP A 69 -9.47 -17.77 -0.60
N ARG A 70 -9.24 -17.04 -1.70
CA ARG A 70 -8.30 -15.91 -1.76
C ARG A 70 -8.71 -14.70 -0.92
N LEU A 71 -10.02 -14.54 -0.69
CA LEU A 71 -10.59 -13.48 0.13
C LEU A 71 -10.45 -13.80 1.63
N THR A 72 -10.37 -15.07 2.00
CA THR A 72 -10.46 -15.53 3.39
C THR A 72 -9.20 -15.19 4.19
N LEU A 73 -9.40 -14.54 5.35
CA LEU A 73 -8.37 -14.27 6.35
C LEU A 73 -8.48 -15.27 7.50
N SER A 74 -7.77 -16.40 7.38
CA SER A 74 -7.57 -17.33 8.49
C SER A 74 -6.44 -16.85 9.41
N ASP A 75 -6.32 -17.45 10.60
CA ASP A 75 -5.18 -17.23 11.49
C ASP A 75 -3.85 -17.42 10.77
N GLN A 76 -3.74 -18.46 9.95
CA GLN A 76 -2.55 -18.73 9.15
C GLN A 76 -2.28 -17.61 8.14
N ALA A 77 -3.32 -17.08 7.47
CA ALA A 77 -3.17 -15.97 6.54
C ALA A 77 -2.70 -14.69 7.26
N ILE A 78 -3.23 -14.41 8.46
CA ILE A 78 -2.83 -13.25 9.27
C ILE A 78 -1.40 -13.38 9.76
N GLN A 79 -0.99 -14.56 10.24
CA GLN A 79 0.41 -14.83 10.59
C GLN A 79 1.32 -14.68 9.38
N GLY A 80 0.89 -15.15 8.21
CA GLY A 80 1.59 -14.97 6.93
C GLY A 80 1.79 -13.50 6.58
N MET A 81 0.76 -12.66 6.70
CA MET A 81 0.88 -11.21 6.50
C MET A 81 1.91 -10.59 7.44
N ALA A 82 1.82 -10.91 8.74
CA ALA A 82 2.75 -10.38 9.73
C ALA A 82 4.19 -10.84 9.47
N ALA A 83 4.38 -12.11 9.06
CA ALA A 83 5.68 -12.63 8.64
C ALA A 83 6.24 -11.86 7.42
N GLY A 84 5.42 -11.64 6.39
CA GLY A 84 5.80 -10.85 5.22
C GLY A 84 6.24 -9.42 5.57
N ILE A 85 5.53 -8.74 6.48
CA ILE A 85 5.93 -7.42 6.97
C ILE A 85 7.30 -7.47 7.67
N ARG A 86 7.55 -8.49 8.50
CA ARG A 86 8.85 -8.68 9.19
C ARG A 86 9.98 -8.95 8.20
N GLU A 87 9.72 -9.77 7.17
CA GLU A 87 10.69 -10.03 6.10
C GLU A 87 11.06 -8.73 5.37
N VAL A 88 10.07 -7.90 5.02
CA VAL A 88 10.30 -6.59 4.40
C VAL A 88 11.12 -5.66 5.30
N ALA A 89 10.87 -5.66 6.62
CA ALA A 89 11.66 -4.90 7.57
C ALA A 89 13.13 -5.33 7.57
N ALA A 90 13.40 -6.63 7.43
CA ALA A 90 14.74 -7.21 7.40
C ALA A 90 15.52 -6.95 6.10
N LEU A 91 14.85 -6.59 5.01
CA LEU A 91 15.51 -6.28 3.74
C LEU A 91 16.48 -5.09 3.88
N PRO A 92 17.56 -5.01 3.10
CA PRO A 92 18.39 -3.81 3.02
C PRO A 92 17.56 -2.60 2.57
N ASP A 93 17.80 -1.44 3.17
CA ASP A 93 17.16 -0.21 2.74
C ASP A 93 17.70 0.23 1.36
N PRO A 94 16.84 0.35 0.33
CA PRO A 94 17.30 0.80 -0.98
C PRO A 94 17.56 2.31 -1.05
N VAL A 95 16.99 3.10 -0.14
CA VAL A 95 17.00 4.57 -0.19
C VAL A 95 18.35 5.12 0.26
N GLY A 96 18.86 6.12 -0.45
CA GLY A 96 20.13 6.78 -0.14
C GLY A 96 21.38 6.04 -0.63
N LYS A 97 21.23 4.83 -1.19
CA LYS A 97 22.36 4.06 -1.74
C LYS A 97 22.97 4.80 -2.94
N ILE A 98 24.27 5.10 -2.86
CA ILE A 98 25.03 5.73 -3.93
C ILE A 98 25.73 4.66 -4.77
N THR A 99 25.62 4.76 -6.09
CA THR A 99 26.32 3.93 -7.08
C THR A 99 27.12 4.79 -8.06
N SER A 100 28.12 4.20 -8.71
CA SER A 100 28.85 4.84 -9.81
C SER A 100 29.57 6.15 -9.43
N MET A 101 30.16 6.22 -8.24
CA MET A 101 30.93 7.40 -7.81
C MET A 101 32.25 7.50 -8.60
N GLN A 102 32.46 8.61 -9.30
CA GLN A 102 33.65 8.85 -10.11
C GLN A 102 34.15 10.29 -9.94
N ARG A 103 35.48 10.46 -9.89
CA ARG A 103 36.13 11.77 -9.90
C ARG A 103 36.39 12.22 -11.33
N ARG A 104 35.87 13.39 -11.70
CA ARG A 104 36.06 14.01 -13.03
C ARG A 104 37.42 14.72 -13.12
N PRO A 105 37.96 14.97 -14.33
CA PRO A 105 39.24 15.68 -14.50
C PRO A 105 39.28 17.08 -13.87
N ASN A 106 38.12 17.73 -13.73
CA ASN A 106 37.98 19.03 -13.06
C ASN A 106 37.81 18.94 -11.52
N GLY A 107 37.97 17.75 -10.93
CA GLY A 107 37.91 17.53 -9.48
C GLY A 107 36.50 17.23 -8.92
N LEU A 108 35.44 17.33 -9.71
CA LEU A 108 34.07 17.03 -9.27
C LEU A 108 33.88 15.53 -8.97
N LEU A 109 33.17 15.21 -7.89
CA LEU A 109 32.68 13.86 -7.59
C LEU A 109 31.26 13.73 -8.13
N VAL A 110 31.05 12.77 -9.03
CA VAL A 110 29.76 12.49 -9.66
C VAL A 110 29.34 11.08 -9.32
N GLY A 111 28.14 10.91 -8.79
CA GLY A 111 27.54 9.62 -8.47
C GLY A 111 26.04 9.64 -8.70
N ARG A 112 25.40 8.47 -8.59
CA ARG A 112 23.95 8.32 -8.68
C ARG A 112 23.42 7.84 -7.34
N MET A 113 22.48 8.57 -6.74
CA MET A 113 21.83 8.18 -5.49
C MET A 113 20.44 7.62 -5.80
N ARG A 114 20.07 6.51 -5.14
CA ARG A 114 18.71 5.98 -5.18
C ARG A 114 17.81 6.80 -4.25
N ILE A 115 16.70 7.27 -4.79
CA ILE A 115 15.65 7.98 -4.05
C ILE A 115 14.32 7.23 -4.22
N PRO A 116 13.34 7.42 -3.32
CA PRO A 116 11.98 6.93 -3.53
C PRO A 116 11.38 7.55 -4.80
N LEU A 117 10.37 6.89 -5.36
CA LEU A 117 9.60 7.44 -6.48
C LEU A 117 8.71 8.59 -5.99
N GLY A 118 8.05 8.41 -4.83
CA GLY A 118 7.13 9.37 -4.26
C GLY A 118 5.86 8.67 -3.78
N VAL A 119 4.78 8.79 -4.54
CA VAL A 119 3.48 8.19 -4.26
C VAL A 119 3.22 7.05 -5.24
N ILE A 120 2.88 5.88 -4.70
CA ILE A 120 2.53 4.69 -5.49
C ILE A 120 1.04 4.39 -5.28
N GLY A 121 0.27 4.36 -6.37
CA GLY A 121 -1.10 3.85 -6.36
C GLY A 121 -1.10 2.35 -6.69
N ILE A 122 -1.73 1.53 -5.86
CA ILE A 122 -1.81 0.09 -6.09
C ILE A 122 -3.26 -0.33 -6.19
N ILE A 123 -3.60 -0.87 -7.36
CA ILE A 123 -4.96 -1.31 -7.69
C ILE A 123 -4.96 -2.83 -7.74
N TYR A 124 -5.73 -3.48 -6.88
CA TYR A 124 -5.70 -4.94 -6.74
C TYR A 124 -7.10 -5.54 -6.55
N GLU A 125 -7.20 -6.85 -6.74
CA GLU A 125 -8.45 -7.62 -6.67
C GLU A 125 -8.78 -8.08 -5.23
N SER A 126 -9.68 -9.06 -5.09
CA SER A 126 -10.22 -9.63 -3.85
C SER A 126 -9.17 -10.45 -3.06
N ARG A 127 -8.07 -9.81 -2.67
CA ARG A 127 -6.97 -10.40 -1.89
C ARG A 127 -6.55 -9.44 -0.76
N PRO A 128 -7.14 -9.56 0.44
CA PRO A 128 -6.89 -8.58 1.51
C PRO A 128 -5.42 -8.48 1.93
N ASN A 129 -4.67 -9.58 1.84
CA ASN A 129 -3.25 -9.61 2.19
C ASN A 129 -2.38 -8.66 1.37
N VAL A 130 -2.81 -8.32 0.15
CA VAL A 130 -2.11 -7.35 -0.71
C VAL A 130 -1.99 -6.00 -0.01
N THR A 131 -3.00 -5.60 0.78
CA THR A 131 -3.00 -4.35 1.55
C THR A 131 -1.76 -4.23 2.42
N ALA A 132 -1.45 -5.29 3.18
CA ALA A 132 -0.31 -5.34 4.08
C ALA A 132 1.02 -5.42 3.30
N ASP A 133 1.12 -6.33 2.33
CA ASP A 133 2.34 -6.55 1.54
C ASP A 133 2.77 -5.27 0.80
N ALA A 134 1.81 -4.65 0.12
CA ALA A 134 2.00 -3.46 -0.69
C ALA A 134 2.40 -2.26 0.18
N ALA A 135 1.72 -2.07 1.32
CA ALA A 135 2.03 -1.02 2.26
C ALA A 135 3.44 -1.17 2.84
N ALA A 136 3.81 -2.38 3.25
CA ALA A 136 5.13 -2.66 3.83
C ALA A 136 6.26 -2.34 2.84
N LEU A 137 6.15 -2.84 1.60
CA LEU A 137 7.14 -2.60 0.54
C LEU A 137 7.26 -1.12 0.18
N CYS A 138 6.15 -0.41 0.05
CA CYS A 138 6.15 1.03 -0.24
C CYS A 138 6.81 1.81 0.90
N LEU A 139 6.43 1.53 2.16
CA LEU A 139 6.99 2.21 3.31
C LEU A 139 8.50 1.96 3.45
N LYS A 140 8.94 0.71 3.29
CA LYS A 140 10.37 0.33 3.34
C LYS A 140 11.20 1.08 2.30
N SER A 141 10.64 1.22 1.10
CA SER A 141 11.27 1.93 -0.02
C SER A 141 11.08 3.46 0.03
N GLY A 142 10.50 3.99 1.10
CA GLY A 142 10.35 5.43 1.33
C GLY A 142 9.23 6.09 0.52
N ASN A 143 8.28 5.31 0.01
CA ASN A 143 7.14 5.77 -0.78
C ASN A 143 5.87 5.83 0.08
N ALA A 144 5.01 6.82 -0.20
CA ALA A 144 3.63 6.76 0.27
C ALA A 144 2.81 5.86 -0.67
N VAL A 145 1.75 5.24 -0.15
CA VAL A 145 0.90 4.33 -0.92
C VAL A 145 -0.58 4.75 -0.84
N ILE A 146 -1.25 4.67 -1.99
CA ILE A 146 -2.71 4.74 -2.09
C ILE A 146 -3.21 3.39 -2.59
N LEU A 147 -4.00 2.73 -1.77
CA LEU A 147 -4.47 1.37 -1.99
C LEU A 147 -5.92 1.39 -2.45
N ARG A 148 -6.21 0.74 -3.58
CA ARG A 148 -7.57 0.47 -4.05
C ARG A 148 -7.71 -1.02 -4.30
N GLY A 149 -8.34 -1.72 -3.36
CA GLY A 149 -8.66 -3.14 -3.47
C GLY A 149 -9.98 -3.43 -4.20
N GLY A 150 -10.29 -4.71 -4.38
CA GLY A 150 -11.57 -5.17 -4.91
C GLY A 150 -12.74 -4.77 -3.99
N SER A 151 -13.91 -4.56 -4.59
CA SER A 151 -15.15 -4.26 -3.85
C SER A 151 -15.56 -5.37 -2.90
N GLU A 152 -15.14 -6.61 -3.20
CA GLU A 152 -15.48 -7.82 -2.47
C GLU A 152 -14.67 -7.97 -1.18
N ALA A 153 -13.59 -7.17 -1.02
CA ALA A 153 -12.68 -7.22 0.12
C ALA A 153 -12.68 -5.91 0.92
N ILE A 154 -13.70 -5.07 0.76
CA ILE A 154 -13.68 -3.69 1.27
C ILE A 154 -13.56 -3.64 2.79
N HIS A 155 -14.26 -4.52 3.52
CA HIS A 155 -14.22 -4.53 4.98
C HIS A 155 -12.84 -4.95 5.48
N SER A 156 -12.27 -6.00 4.89
CA SER A 156 -10.94 -6.50 5.22
C SER A 156 -9.85 -5.48 4.89
N ASN A 157 -9.91 -4.83 3.72
CA ASN A 157 -8.92 -3.85 3.30
C ASN A 157 -8.93 -2.62 4.23
N LEU A 158 -10.11 -2.14 4.62
CA LEU A 158 -10.25 -1.04 5.56
C LEU A 158 -9.77 -1.42 6.96
N ALA A 159 -10.07 -2.64 7.43
CA ALA A 159 -9.62 -3.14 8.71
C ALA A 159 -8.09 -3.21 8.79
N ILE A 160 -7.45 -3.81 7.78
CA ILE A 160 -5.99 -3.89 7.68
C ILE A 160 -5.39 -2.48 7.65
N ALA A 161 -5.89 -1.60 6.78
CA ALA A 161 -5.36 -0.25 6.68
C ALA A 161 -5.53 0.56 7.97
N CYS A 162 -6.65 0.40 8.66
CA CYS A 162 -6.89 1.04 9.96
C CYS A 162 -5.82 0.64 10.98
N ILE A 163 -5.51 -0.66 11.10
CA ILE A 163 -4.45 -1.16 11.98
C ILE A 163 -3.09 -0.54 11.62
N LEU A 164 -2.74 -0.54 10.33
CA LEU A 164 -1.46 0.02 9.87
C LEU A 164 -1.38 1.54 10.12
N GLN A 165 -2.47 2.27 9.88
CA GLN A 165 -2.55 3.71 10.15
C GLN A 165 -2.48 4.02 11.64
N ASP A 166 -3.08 3.20 12.50
CA ASP A 166 -3.02 3.40 13.94
C ASP A 166 -1.60 3.21 14.49
N VAL A 167 -0.79 2.35 13.86
CA VAL A 167 0.65 2.27 14.16
C VAL A 167 1.37 3.53 13.70
N LEU A 168 1.05 4.06 12.51
CA LEU A 168 1.63 5.30 12.00
C LEU A 168 1.32 6.50 12.91
N LYS A 169 0.07 6.65 13.38
CA LYS A 169 -0.35 7.71 14.32
C LYS A 169 0.47 7.71 15.62
N LYS A 170 0.94 6.54 16.05
CA LYS A 170 1.78 6.34 17.25
C LYS A 170 3.28 6.36 16.92
N SER A 171 3.67 6.86 15.75
CA SER A 171 5.04 6.89 15.28
C SER A 171 5.45 8.30 14.83
N THR A 172 6.72 8.46 14.44
CA THR A 172 7.23 9.70 13.84
C THR A 172 6.91 9.81 12.35
N LEU A 173 6.40 8.74 11.73
CA LEU A 173 6.10 8.70 10.30
C LEU A 173 4.72 9.34 10.01
N PRO A 174 4.53 9.96 8.83
CA PRO A 174 3.26 10.57 8.48
C PRO A 174 2.13 9.55 8.41
N GLU A 175 0.99 9.83 9.05
CA GLU A 175 -0.21 8.97 9.00
C GLU A 175 -0.67 8.71 7.56
N ALA A 176 -0.60 9.72 6.70
CA ALA A 176 -1.00 9.62 5.30
C ALA A 176 -0.01 8.84 4.40
N ALA A 177 1.02 8.22 4.98
CA ALA A 177 1.93 7.33 4.27
C ALA A 177 1.22 6.09 3.70
N ILE A 178 0.16 5.63 4.35
CA ILE A 178 -0.69 4.52 3.88
C ILE A 178 -2.12 5.04 3.86
N GLN A 179 -2.76 5.02 2.69
CA GLN A 179 -4.16 5.40 2.54
C GLN A 179 -4.90 4.37 1.69
N VAL A 180 -6.20 4.20 1.98
CA VAL A 180 -7.12 3.35 1.21
C VAL A 180 -8.24 4.20 0.63
N ILE A 181 -8.62 3.91 -0.61
CA ILE A 181 -9.85 4.42 -1.21
C ILE A 181 -11.02 3.62 -0.63
N ALA A 182 -11.78 4.24 0.28
CA ALA A 182 -12.90 3.59 0.99
C ALA A 182 -14.19 3.46 0.16
N VAL A 183 -14.22 3.96 -1.08
CA VAL A 183 -15.36 3.87 -1.97
C VAL A 183 -15.19 2.71 -2.95
N THR A 184 -16.25 1.94 -3.16
CA THR A 184 -16.25 0.75 -4.04
C THR A 184 -16.45 1.11 -5.51
N ASP A 185 -16.97 2.31 -5.79
CA ASP A 185 -17.27 2.79 -7.14
C ASP A 185 -16.04 2.77 -8.05
N ARG A 186 -16.21 2.25 -9.27
CA ARG A 186 -15.16 2.20 -10.29
C ARG A 186 -14.71 3.59 -10.73
N ALA A 187 -15.55 4.62 -10.59
CA ALA A 187 -15.18 6.01 -10.84
C ALA A 187 -13.96 6.44 -10.03
N ALA A 188 -13.77 5.91 -8.81
CA ALA A 188 -12.61 6.23 -8.00
C ALA A 188 -11.29 5.72 -8.61
N VAL A 189 -11.33 4.59 -9.32
CA VAL A 189 -10.17 4.10 -10.09
C VAL A 189 -9.85 5.06 -11.22
N HIS A 190 -10.87 5.48 -11.97
CA HIS A 190 -10.69 6.42 -13.06
C HIS A 190 -10.05 7.73 -12.58
N GLU A 191 -10.59 8.33 -11.51
CA GLU A 191 -10.02 9.54 -10.91
C GLU A 191 -8.57 9.30 -10.45
N LEU A 192 -8.26 8.17 -9.80
CA LEU A 192 -6.90 7.85 -9.36
C LEU A 192 -5.90 7.83 -10.52
N LEU A 193 -6.30 7.27 -11.68
CA LEU A 193 -5.45 7.16 -12.87
C LEU A 193 -5.19 8.51 -13.57
N GLN A 194 -5.97 9.55 -13.28
CA GLN A 194 -5.79 10.89 -13.85
C GLN A 194 -4.98 11.85 -12.96
N LEU A 195 -4.43 11.38 -11.83
CA LEU A 195 -3.69 12.21 -10.87
C LEU A 195 -2.16 12.08 -11.03
N ASP A 196 -1.66 12.17 -12.26
CA ASP A 196 -0.22 12.15 -12.59
C ASP A 196 0.57 13.25 -11.87
N GLU A 197 -0.05 14.40 -11.58
CA GLU A 197 0.57 15.43 -10.74
C GLU A 197 0.80 14.99 -9.28
N HIS A 198 0.13 13.95 -8.80
CA HIS A 198 0.16 13.52 -7.39
C HIS A 198 0.62 12.08 -7.17
N ILE A 199 0.57 11.23 -8.20
CA ILE A 199 0.89 9.81 -8.14
C ILE A 199 1.97 9.50 -9.18
N ASP A 200 3.14 9.08 -8.70
CA ASP A 200 4.33 8.88 -9.53
C ASP A 200 4.34 7.50 -10.21
N LEU A 201 3.60 6.52 -9.68
CA LEU A 201 3.50 5.18 -10.26
C LEU A 201 2.17 4.50 -9.90
N ILE A 202 1.57 3.81 -10.88
CA ILE A 202 0.46 2.88 -10.68
C ILE A 202 0.92 1.44 -10.87
N ILE A 203 0.56 0.56 -9.93
CA ILE A 203 0.84 -0.87 -10.01
C ILE A 203 -0.49 -1.66 -9.96
N PRO A 204 -0.96 -2.22 -11.09
CA PRO A 204 -2.08 -3.16 -11.08
C PRO A 204 -1.63 -4.55 -10.62
N ARG A 205 -2.38 -5.17 -9.70
CA ARG A 205 -2.17 -6.56 -9.26
C ARG A 205 -3.48 -7.35 -9.31
N GLY A 206 -3.68 -8.09 -10.40
CA GLY A 206 -4.88 -8.89 -10.62
C GLY A 206 -4.82 -9.71 -11.90
N GLY A 207 -5.98 -10.10 -12.42
CA GLY A 207 -6.13 -10.73 -13.71
C GLY A 207 -5.74 -9.80 -14.86
N GLU A 208 -5.59 -10.40 -16.05
CA GLU A 208 -5.18 -9.71 -17.26
C GLU A 208 -6.12 -8.55 -17.63
N GLU A 209 -7.42 -8.71 -17.41
CA GLU A 209 -8.42 -7.68 -17.68
C GLU A 209 -8.20 -6.41 -16.85
N LEU A 210 -7.91 -6.55 -15.54
CA LEU A 210 -7.59 -5.42 -14.68
C LEU A 210 -6.33 -4.71 -15.16
N ILE A 211 -5.28 -5.48 -15.47
CA ILE A 211 -4.01 -4.94 -15.92
C ILE A 211 -4.20 -4.15 -17.22
N ARG A 212 -4.90 -4.72 -18.21
CA ARG A 212 -5.20 -4.04 -19.49
C ARG A 212 -6.06 -2.79 -19.27
N ALA A 213 -7.06 -2.84 -18.41
CA ALA A 213 -7.92 -1.69 -18.12
C ALA A 213 -7.12 -0.52 -17.51
N VAL A 214 -6.24 -0.81 -16.55
CA VAL A 214 -5.37 0.20 -15.92
C VAL A 214 -4.38 0.77 -16.93
N VAL A 215 -3.71 -0.08 -17.73
CA VAL A 215 -2.74 0.37 -18.74
C VAL A 215 -3.40 1.26 -19.80
N ASN A 216 -4.62 0.94 -20.24
CA ASN A 216 -5.32 1.73 -21.26
C ASN A 216 -5.88 3.07 -20.74
N GLN A 217 -6.07 3.21 -19.43
CA GLN A 217 -6.67 4.40 -18.81
C GLN A 217 -5.64 5.29 -18.10
N SER A 218 -4.48 4.74 -17.75
CA SER A 218 -3.34 5.50 -17.24
C SER A 218 -2.73 6.32 -18.38
N ARG A 219 -2.51 7.60 -18.13
CA ARG A 219 -1.81 8.51 -19.04
C ARG A 219 -0.35 8.63 -18.67
#